data_AF-A0A9N9NDM0-F1
#
_entry.id   AF-A0A9N9NDM0-F1
#
_cell.length_a   1.000
_cell.length_b   1.000
_cell.length_c   1.000
_cell.angle_alpha   90.00
_cell.angle_beta   90.00
_cell.angle_gamma   90.00
#
_symmetry.space_group_name_H-M   'P 1'
#
loop_
_entity.id
_entity.type
_entity.pdbx_description
1 polymer ?
#
loop_
_entity_poly.entity_id
_entity_poly.type
_entity_poly.pdbx_seq_one_letter_code
_entity_poly.pdbx_strand_id
1 'polypeptide(L)'
;MSKNSPVISHSHEELMNLEDAPDLSVSESKTPDTSKPEVENNLESFAENLGLQFAKKEDLKKFYDFVGPDFIWPSKMTENDHLEIFEFIVDPEWEDVATEIATNALAYHRLVESEAFEDKLKGSYVLIVHREVLKYYEKDVSSEDYEQLEKKYPEKYFAPITRKTFLLRRFSAIASAMRNE
;
A
#
# COMPACT_ATOMS: atom_id res chain seq x y z
N MET A 1 -33.63 -40.07 -7.45
CA MET A 1 -33.32 -41.52 -7.39
C MET A 1 -32.09 -41.79 -8.25
N SER A 2 -31.18 -42.61 -7.71
CA SER A 2 -29.99 -43.29 -8.27
C SER A 2 -29.32 -42.74 -9.55
N LYS A 3 -28.10 -42.22 -9.45
CA LYS A 3 -26.80 -42.93 -9.43
C LYS A 3 -26.44 -43.56 -10.79
N ASN A 4 -25.27 -43.21 -11.34
CA ASN A 4 -24.14 -44.12 -11.59
C ASN A 4 -23.08 -43.47 -12.52
N SER A 5 -21.92 -43.11 -11.96
CA SER A 5 -20.62 -43.48 -12.55
C SER A 5 -20.35 -44.95 -12.15
N PRO A 6 -19.51 -45.75 -12.86
CA PRO A 6 -18.05 -45.61 -12.90
C PRO A 6 -17.46 -45.99 -14.29
N VAL A 7 -16.15 -45.92 -14.56
CA VAL A 7 -15.17 -47.01 -14.37
C VAL A 7 -13.74 -46.47 -14.58
N ILE A 8 -12.86 -46.88 -13.66
CA ILE A 8 -11.40 -46.76 -13.64
C ILE A 8 -10.78 -47.87 -14.52
N SER A 9 -9.67 -47.62 -15.22
CA SER A 9 -8.62 -48.65 -15.31
C SER A 9 -7.23 -48.06 -15.62
N HIS A 10 -6.25 -48.59 -14.90
CA HIS A 10 -4.82 -48.30 -14.89
C HIS A 10 -4.04 -49.13 -15.94
N SER A 11 -2.87 -48.63 -16.35
CA SER A 11 -1.66 -49.38 -16.76
C SER A 11 -0.50 -48.38 -16.76
N HIS A 12 0.44 -48.37 -15.80
CA HIS A 12 1.54 -49.28 -15.40
C HIS A 12 2.74 -49.32 -16.35
N GLU A 13 3.83 -48.73 -15.84
CA GLU A 13 5.29 -48.93 -16.05
C GLU A 13 5.91 -49.14 -17.44
N GLU A 14 6.92 -48.32 -17.70
CA GLU A 14 8.16 -48.80 -18.33
C GLU A 14 9.36 -48.08 -17.69
N LEU A 15 10.17 -48.83 -16.95
CA LEU A 15 11.52 -48.48 -16.47
C LEU A 15 12.55 -49.14 -17.39
N MET A 16 13.66 -48.44 -17.67
CA MET A 16 15.01 -48.91 -18.09
C MET A 16 15.75 -47.66 -18.63
N ASN A 17 17.00 -47.27 -18.33
CA ASN A 17 18.14 -47.85 -17.60
C ASN A 17 19.12 -46.72 -17.17
N LEU A 18 19.80 -46.95 -16.03
CA LEU A 18 21.12 -46.40 -15.63
C LEU A 18 22.17 -47.09 -16.53
N GLU A 19 23.28 -46.54 -17.01
CA GLU A 19 24.43 -45.93 -16.32
C GLU A 19 25.53 -45.73 -17.40
N ASP A 20 26.26 -44.61 -17.41
CA ASP A 20 27.72 -44.53 -17.66
C ASP A 20 28.17 -43.06 -17.84
N ALA A 21 29.00 -42.59 -16.90
CA ALA A 21 29.72 -41.30 -16.94
C ALA A 21 31.05 -41.44 -17.72
N PRO A 22 31.73 -40.33 -18.09
CA PRO A 22 32.66 -39.74 -17.13
C PRO A 22 32.73 -38.20 -17.13
N ASP A 23 32.85 -37.69 -15.90
CA ASP A 23 33.71 -36.59 -15.42
C ASP A 23 34.30 -35.60 -16.43
N LEU A 24 34.02 -34.29 -16.25
CA LEU A 24 35.02 -33.20 -16.33
C LEU A 24 34.41 -31.81 -16.10
N SER A 25 35.05 -31.09 -15.17
CA SER A 25 35.07 -29.63 -14.97
C SER A 25 33.88 -28.96 -14.28
N VAL A 26 34.05 -28.80 -12.96
CA VAL A 26 33.63 -27.61 -12.22
C VAL A 26 34.04 -26.36 -13.02
N SER A 27 33.05 -25.62 -13.49
CA SER A 27 33.21 -24.22 -13.86
C SER A 27 32.38 -23.42 -12.88
N GLU A 28 33.03 -22.89 -11.84
CA GLU A 28 32.51 -21.75 -11.09
C GLU A 28 32.35 -20.59 -12.08
N SER A 29 31.18 -20.51 -12.72
CA SER A 29 30.76 -19.27 -13.36
C SER A 29 30.45 -18.29 -12.24
N LYS A 30 31.47 -17.52 -11.87
CA LYS A 30 31.35 -16.30 -11.10
C LYS A 30 30.38 -15.39 -11.87
N THR A 31 29.10 -15.43 -11.50
CA THR A 31 28.12 -14.47 -11.98
C THR A 31 28.68 -13.08 -11.65
N PRO A 32 28.83 -12.17 -12.63
CA PRO A 32 28.99 -10.77 -12.30
C PRO A 32 27.70 -10.36 -11.61
N ASP A 33 27.83 -9.81 -10.41
CA ASP A 33 26.74 -9.23 -9.64
C ASP A 33 26.13 -8.06 -10.45
N THR A 34 25.24 -8.40 -11.37
CA THR A 34 24.62 -7.47 -12.34
C THR A 34 23.35 -6.86 -11.76
N SER A 35 23.00 -7.23 -10.52
CA SER A 35 21.73 -6.85 -9.88
C SER A 35 21.68 -5.39 -9.42
N LYS A 36 22.82 -4.73 -9.26
CA LYS A 36 22.91 -3.44 -8.55
C LYS A 36 22.62 -2.20 -9.41
N PRO A 37 23.15 -2.04 -10.63
CA PRO A 37 22.96 -0.79 -11.39
C PRO A 37 21.54 -0.64 -11.96
N GLU A 38 20.88 -1.74 -12.37
CA GLU A 38 19.50 -1.67 -12.89
C GLU A 38 18.50 -1.26 -11.81
N VAL A 39 18.59 -1.85 -10.61
CA VAL A 39 17.68 -1.53 -9.50
C VAL A 39 17.88 -0.09 -9.00
N GLU A 40 19.12 0.39 -8.95
CA GLU A 40 19.42 1.77 -8.53
C GLU A 40 18.90 2.82 -9.53
N ASN A 41 19.08 2.59 -10.84
CA ASN A 41 18.55 3.46 -11.88
C ASN A 41 17.01 3.46 -11.92
N ASN A 42 16.38 2.32 -11.58
CA ASN A 42 14.93 2.20 -11.50
C ASN A 42 14.35 3.02 -10.34
N LEU A 43 15.03 3.07 -9.18
CA LEU A 43 14.57 3.87 -8.05
C LEU A 43 14.70 5.39 -8.30
N GLU A 44 15.78 5.84 -8.92
CA GLU A 44 15.97 7.27 -9.22
C GLU A 44 14.88 7.79 -10.18
N SER A 45 14.66 7.09 -11.30
CA SER A 45 13.58 7.43 -12.24
C SER A 45 12.18 7.33 -11.61
N PHE A 46 11.96 6.34 -10.74
CA PHE A 46 10.72 6.21 -9.97
C PHE A 46 10.49 7.42 -9.04
N ALA A 47 11.50 7.86 -8.29
CA ALA A 47 11.41 9.05 -7.45
C ALA A 47 11.13 10.32 -8.27
N GLU A 48 11.79 10.48 -9.42
CA GLU A 48 11.56 11.62 -10.30
C GLU A 48 10.12 11.65 -10.82
N ASN A 49 9.62 10.51 -11.32
CA ASN A 49 8.27 10.38 -11.87
C ASN A 49 7.18 10.66 -10.83
N LEU A 50 7.42 10.30 -9.57
CA LEU A 50 6.45 10.48 -8.48
C LEU A 50 6.63 11.78 -7.69
N GLY A 51 7.67 12.58 -8.00
CA GLY A 51 7.98 13.81 -7.26
C GLY A 51 8.58 13.56 -5.86
N LEU A 52 9.22 12.42 -5.64
CA LEU A 52 9.78 11.97 -4.36
C LEU A 52 11.31 12.10 -4.28
N GLN A 53 11.91 13.01 -5.05
CA GLN A 53 13.37 13.21 -5.13
C GLN A 53 14.02 13.58 -3.78
N PHE A 54 13.22 14.05 -2.82
CA PHE A 54 13.68 14.39 -1.47
C PHE A 54 13.86 13.15 -0.56
N ALA A 55 13.29 12.00 -0.95
CA ALA A 55 13.24 10.81 -0.11
C ALA A 55 14.62 10.15 0.00
N LYS A 56 14.89 9.53 1.16
CA LYS A 56 16.05 8.65 1.33
C LYS A 56 15.83 7.37 0.50
N LYS A 57 16.93 6.75 0.07
CA LYS A 57 16.88 5.55 -0.76
C LYS A 57 16.14 4.39 -0.09
N GLU A 58 16.28 4.24 1.21
CA GLU A 58 15.62 3.19 2.00
C GLU A 58 14.11 3.39 2.05
N ASP A 59 13.67 4.63 2.29
CA ASP A 59 12.27 5.02 2.35
C ASP A 59 11.60 4.90 0.97
N LEU A 60 12.31 5.33 -0.06
CA LEU A 60 11.89 5.16 -1.44
C LEU A 60 11.74 3.69 -1.83
N LYS A 61 12.66 2.82 -1.37
CA LYS A 61 12.57 1.39 -1.61
C LYS A 61 11.34 0.79 -0.93
N LYS A 62 11.03 1.17 0.32
CA LYS A 62 9.79 0.72 1.00
C LYS A 62 8.56 1.10 0.20
N PHE A 63 8.50 2.36 -0.26
CA PHE A 63 7.37 2.84 -1.05
C PHE A 63 7.27 2.11 -2.40
N TYR A 64 8.40 1.94 -3.10
CA TYR A 64 8.48 1.18 -4.35
C TYR A 64 7.98 -0.26 -4.17
N ASP A 65 8.40 -0.95 -3.11
CA ASP A 65 7.97 -2.32 -2.81
C ASP A 65 6.46 -2.40 -2.51
N PHE A 66 5.87 -1.32 -1.95
CA PHE A 66 4.44 -1.22 -1.67
C PHE A 66 3.60 -0.99 -2.94
N VAL A 67 3.95 -0.01 -3.76
CA VAL A 67 3.11 0.38 -4.92
C VAL A 67 3.44 -0.33 -6.23
N GLY A 68 4.68 -0.83 -6.36
CA GLY A 68 5.22 -1.42 -7.58
C GLY A 68 5.77 -0.39 -8.58
N PRO A 69 6.54 -0.87 -9.58
CA PRO A 69 7.27 -0.01 -10.52
C PRO A 69 6.38 0.88 -11.40
N ASP A 70 5.20 0.37 -11.78
CA ASP A 70 4.29 1.04 -12.73
C ASP A 70 3.26 1.93 -12.03
N PHE A 71 3.50 2.27 -10.76
CA PHE A 71 2.58 3.09 -9.99
C PHE A 71 2.48 4.51 -10.53
N ILE A 72 1.25 5.03 -10.53
CA ILE A 72 0.93 6.40 -10.91
C ILE A 72 -0.05 6.94 -9.88
N TRP A 73 0.22 8.15 -9.39
CA TRP A 73 -0.70 8.86 -8.49
C TRP A 73 -2.04 9.15 -9.18
N PRO A 74 -3.19 9.01 -8.47
CA PRO A 74 -4.46 9.57 -8.93
C PRO A 74 -4.31 11.05 -9.35
N SER A 75 -4.84 11.42 -10.52
CA SER A 75 -4.58 12.70 -11.18
C SER A 75 -5.08 13.94 -10.43
N LYS A 76 -6.05 13.75 -9.51
CA LYS A 76 -6.62 14.83 -8.68
C LYS A 76 -5.87 15.03 -7.36
N MET A 77 -4.83 14.25 -7.07
CA MET A 77 -4.00 14.43 -5.88
C MET A 77 -3.12 15.68 -5.96
N THR A 78 -2.84 16.23 -4.79
CA THR A 78 -1.86 17.29 -4.57
C THR A 78 -0.54 16.70 -4.08
N GLU A 79 0.54 17.49 -4.15
CA GLU A 79 1.84 17.10 -3.57
C GLU A 79 1.75 16.73 -2.08
N ASN A 80 0.85 17.39 -1.33
CA ASN A 80 0.62 17.05 0.07
C ASN A 80 -0.04 15.69 0.24
N ASP A 81 -0.94 15.30 -0.66
CA ASP A 81 -1.57 13.97 -0.62
C ASP A 81 -0.54 12.88 -0.95
N HIS A 82 0.38 13.16 -1.87
CA HIS A 82 1.50 12.26 -2.16
C HIS A 82 2.37 12.08 -0.93
N LEU A 83 2.70 13.18 -0.24
CA LEU A 83 3.52 13.16 0.96
C LEU A 83 2.83 12.41 2.11
N GLU A 84 1.53 12.64 2.35
CA GLU A 84 0.78 11.94 3.40
C GLU A 84 0.83 10.42 3.21
N ILE A 85 0.57 9.95 1.98
CA ILE A 85 0.57 8.51 1.68
C ILE A 85 1.99 7.93 1.71
N PHE A 86 2.97 8.69 1.25
CA PHE A 86 4.37 8.30 1.37
C PHE A 86 4.77 8.15 2.85
N GLU A 87 4.41 9.11 3.70
CA GLU A 87 4.69 9.10 5.15
C GLU A 87 4.07 7.89 5.84
N PHE A 88 2.83 7.51 5.52
CA PHE A 88 2.23 6.29 6.07
C PHE A 88 3.06 5.03 5.84
N ILE A 89 3.80 4.95 4.73
CA ILE A 89 4.59 3.76 4.38
C ILE A 89 6.00 3.79 4.99
N VAL A 90 6.61 4.97 5.09
CA VAL A 90 8.03 5.06 5.43
C VAL A 90 8.27 5.29 6.91
N ASP A 91 7.33 5.96 7.59
CA ASP A 91 7.43 6.28 9.01
C ASP A 91 7.15 5.03 9.87
N PRO A 92 8.11 4.62 10.73
CA PRO A 92 7.94 3.48 11.63
C PRO A 92 6.76 3.59 12.60
N GLU A 93 6.26 4.79 12.90
CA GLU A 93 5.09 4.96 13.78
C GLU A 93 3.84 4.25 13.24
N TRP A 94 3.77 4.03 11.93
CA TRP A 94 2.64 3.39 11.28
C TRP A 94 2.86 1.91 10.96
N GLU A 95 3.99 1.29 11.31
CA GLU A 95 4.41 -0.03 10.77
C GLU A 95 3.31 -1.10 10.77
N ASP A 96 2.53 -1.21 11.85
CA ASP A 96 1.46 -2.22 12.00
C ASP A 96 0.23 -1.97 11.10
N VAL A 97 0.00 -0.72 10.68
CA VAL A 97 -1.21 -0.29 9.95
C VAL A 97 -0.91 0.41 8.61
N ALA A 98 0.36 0.66 8.32
CA ALA A 98 0.90 1.46 7.23
C ALA A 98 0.30 1.09 5.88
N THR A 99 0.35 -0.21 5.57
CA THR A 99 -0.11 -0.74 4.28
C THR A 99 -1.59 -0.46 4.07
N GLU A 100 -2.41 -0.70 5.09
CA GLU A 100 -3.86 -0.61 4.96
C GLU A 100 -4.34 0.84 5.00
N ILE A 101 -3.77 1.71 5.86
CA ILE A 101 -4.11 3.14 5.86
C ILE A 101 -3.72 3.83 4.55
N ALA A 102 -2.53 3.54 4.00
CA ALA A 102 -2.10 4.03 2.69
C ALA A 102 -3.00 3.51 1.56
N THR A 103 -3.39 2.24 1.63
CA THR A 103 -4.31 1.64 0.65
C THR A 103 -5.70 2.29 0.71
N ASN A 104 -6.20 2.59 1.91
CA ASN A 104 -7.47 3.29 2.12
C ASN A 104 -7.42 4.74 1.63
N ALA A 105 -6.31 5.43 1.84
CA ALA A 105 -6.06 6.77 1.29
C ALA A 105 -6.04 6.75 -0.25
N LEU A 106 -5.34 5.79 -0.88
CA LEU A 106 -5.35 5.64 -2.34
C LEU A 106 -6.76 5.34 -2.88
N ALA A 107 -7.54 4.51 -2.19
CA ALA A 107 -8.92 4.22 -2.56
C ALA A 107 -9.79 5.48 -2.50
N TYR A 108 -9.63 6.31 -1.45
CA TYR A 108 -10.30 7.61 -1.34
C TYR A 108 -10.04 8.50 -2.56
N HIS A 109 -8.78 8.68 -2.94
CA HIS A 109 -8.44 9.58 -4.04
C HIS A 109 -8.90 9.04 -5.41
N ARG A 110 -8.93 7.72 -5.60
CA ARG A 110 -9.55 7.12 -6.80
C ARG A 110 -11.06 7.40 -6.86
N LEU A 111 -11.76 7.37 -5.72
CA LEU A 111 -13.17 7.75 -5.64
C LEU A 111 -13.39 9.25 -5.93
N VAL A 112 -12.48 10.11 -5.49
CA VAL A 112 -12.48 11.55 -5.83
C VAL A 112 -12.24 11.77 -7.33
N GLU A 113 -11.27 11.05 -7.91
CA GLU A 113 -10.96 11.08 -9.33
C GLU A 113 -12.17 10.67 -10.17
N SER A 114 -12.82 9.57 -9.81
CA SER A 114 -14.01 9.03 -10.48
C SER A 114 -15.32 9.78 -10.14
N GLU A 115 -15.24 10.88 -9.39
CA GLU A 115 -16.39 11.72 -9.03
C GLU A 115 -17.49 10.99 -8.24
N ALA A 116 -17.11 9.95 -7.50
CA ALA A 116 -18.03 9.11 -6.72
C ALA A 116 -18.76 9.86 -5.59
N PHE A 117 -18.34 11.08 -5.28
CA PHE A 117 -18.93 11.93 -4.24
C PHE A 117 -19.68 13.16 -4.80
N GLU A 118 -19.98 13.20 -6.11
CA GLU A 118 -20.62 14.35 -6.73
C GLU A 118 -21.98 14.72 -6.10
N ASP A 119 -22.74 13.73 -5.64
CA ASP A 119 -24.04 13.90 -4.99
C ASP A 119 -23.95 14.24 -3.50
N LYS A 120 -22.73 14.28 -2.92
CA LYS A 120 -22.52 14.49 -1.49
C LYS A 120 -22.35 15.97 -1.15
N LEU A 121 -22.77 16.33 0.06
CA LEU A 121 -22.65 17.68 0.57
C LEU A 121 -21.17 18.07 0.70
N LYS A 122 -20.79 19.24 0.18
CA LYS A 122 -19.43 19.75 0.35
C LYS A 122 -19.12 19.93 1.85
N GLY A 123 -17.97 19.42 2.29
CA GLY A 123 -17.58 19.46 3.70
C GLY A 123 -18.17 18.34 4.55
N SER A 124 -18.95 17.44 3.95
CA SER A 124 -19.19 16.11 4.54
C SER A 124 -17.89 15.30 4.56
N TYR A 125 -17.83 14.27 5.38
CA TYR A 125 -16.67 13.40 5.55
C TYR A 125 -17.02 11.97 5.16
N VAL A 126 -16.01 11.22 4.73
CA VAL A 126 -16.13 9.82 4.40
C VAL A 126 -15.18 9.01 5.27
N LEU A 127 -15.67 7.86 5.73
CA LEU A 127 -14.90 6.83 6.40
C LEU A 127 -14.67 5.67 5.43
N ILE A 128 -13.41 5.39 5.13
CA ILE A 128 -12.98 4.29 4.26
C ILE A 128 -12.25 3.25 5.10
N VAL A 129 -12.63 1.99 4.91
CA VAL A 129 -12.03 0.82 5.57
C VAL A 129 -12.00 -0.31 4.54
N HIS A 130 -10.88 -1.02 4.42
CA HIS A 130 -10.70 -2.10 3.44
C HIS A 130 -11.01 -1.70 1.98
N ARG A 131 -10.58 -0.50 1.59
CA ARG A 131 -10.80 0.14 0.27
C ARG A 131 -12.25 0.52 -0.04
N GLU A 132 -13.16 0.35 0.91
CA GLU A 132 -14.59 0.59 0.70
C GLU A 132 -15.10 1.74 1.56
N VAL A 133 -16.10 2.46 1.03
CA VAL A 133 -16.81 3.46 1.80
C VAL A 133 -17.69 2.77 2.83
N LEU A 134 -17.33 2.93 4.10
CA LEU A 134 -18.10 2.37 5.21
C LEU A 134 -19.23 3.30 5.65
N LYS A 135 -18.97 4.61 5.71
CA LYS A 135 -19.94 5.59 6.21
C LYS A 135 -19.65 7.01 5.74
N TYR A 136 -20.71 7.79 5.55
CA TYR A 136 -20.67 9.24 5.36
C TYR A 136 -21.09 9.99 6.63
N TYR A 137 -20.50 11.15 6.83
CA TYR A 137 -20.78 12.05 7.95
C TYR A 137 -21.07 13.44 7.41
N GLU A 138 -22.15 14.08 7.86
CA GLU A 138 -22.51 15.43 7.36
C GLU A 138 -21.47 16.50 7.71
N LYS A 139 -20.70 16.27 8.78
CA LYS A 139 -19.66 17.15 9.31
C LYS A 139 -18.55 16.30 9.94
N ASP A 140 -17.46 16.96 10.30
CA ASP A 140 -16.38 16.35 11.09
C ASP A 140 -16.90 15.78 12.41
N VAL A 141 -16.22 14.76 12.92
CA VAL A 141 -16.54 14.12 14.19
C VAL A 141 -15.80 14.82 15.34
N SER A 142 -16.31 14.66 16.56
CA SER A 142 -15.59 15.17 17.75
C SER A 142 -14.29 14.39 17.97
N SER A 143 -13.37 14.93 18.77
CA SER A 143 -12.12 14.21 19.13
C SER A 143 -12.41 12.86 19.78
N GLU A 144 -13.40 12.81 20.67
CA GLU A 144 -13.83 11.58 21.35
C GLU A 144 -14.37 10.54 20.36
N ASP A 145 -15.24 10.97 19.44
CA ASP A 145 -15.76 10.10 18.38
C ASP A 145 -14.64 9.63 17.45
N TYR A 146 -13.66 10.48 17.16
CA TYR A 146 -12.51 10.12 16.35
C TYR A 146 -11.65 9.05 17.04
N GLU A 147 -11.38 9.18 18.33
CA GLU A 147 -10.68 8.15 19.12
C GLU A 147 -11.44 6.82 19.14
N GLN A 148 -12.77 6.85 19.18
CA GLN A 148 -13.58 5.65 19.08
C GLN A 148 -13.47 5.01 17.69
N LEU A 149 -13.39 5.81 16.63
CA LEU A 149 -13.10 5.31 15.29
C LEU A 149 -11.69 4.72 15.20
N GLU A 150 -10.68 5.32 15.84
CA GLU A 150 -9.31 4.80 15.93
C GLU A 150 -9.28 3.43 16.60
N LYS A 151 -9.95 3.27 17.74
CA LYS A 151 -10.03 2.00 18.45
C LYS A 151 -10.77 0.92 17.67
N LYS A 152 -11.79 1.32 16.89
CA LYS A 152 -12.65 0.39 16.15
C LYS A 152 -12.06 -0.02 14.80
N TYR A 153 -11.43 0.93 14.12
CA TYR A 153 -10.85 0.79 12.78
C TYR A 153 -9.50 1.50 12.76
N PRO A 154 -8.43 0.88 13.31
CA PRO A 154 -7.11 1.51 13.40
C PRO A 154 -6.51 1.83 12.02
N GLU A 155 -6.88 1.06 11.00
CA GLU A 155 -6.37 1.21 9.63
C GLU A 155 -7.26 2.11 8.74
N LYS A 156 -8.27 2.77 9.31
CA LYS A 156 -9.22 3.59 8.53
C LYS A 156 -8.54 4.78 7.88
N TYR A 157 -9.13 5.24 6.78
CA TYR A 157 -8.91 6.58 6.28
C TYR A 157 -10.17 7.42 6.46
N PHE A 158 -10.06 8.55 7.15
CA PHE A 158 -11.18 9.45 7.41
C PHE A 158 -10.85 10.86 6.92
N ALA A 159 -11.56 11.28 5.87
CA ALA A 159 -11.23 12.49 5.13
C ALA A 159 -12.47 13.30 4.73
N PRO A 160 -12.34 14.63 4.58
CA PRO A 160 -13.41 15.47 4.10
C PRO A 160 -13.62 15.28 2.59
N ILE A 161 -14.87 15.10 2.18
CA ILE A 161 -15.31 15.17 0.78
C ILE A 161 -15.20 16.63 0.33
N THR A 162 -14.01 16.98 -0.16
CA THR A 162 -13.72 18.33 -0.65
C THR A 162 -13.81 18.37 -2.16
N ARG A 163 -14.59 19.34 -2.69
CA ARG A 163 -14.15 20.07 -3.88
C ARG A 163 -13.15 21.11 -3.39
N LYS A 164 -11.87 20.68 -3.29
CA LYS A 164 -10.66 21.43 -2.88
C LYS A 164 -10.81 22.30 -1.63
N THR A 165 -10.17 21.90 -0.53
CA THR A 165 -9.39 22.82 0.33
C THR A 165 -8.56 22.03 1.33
N PHE A 166 -7.25 22.26 1.25
CA PHE A 166 -6.18 21.85 2.16
C PHE A 166 -6.59 21.90 3.63
N LEU A 167 -6.56 20.75 4.31
CA LEU A 167 -6.39 20.69 5.75
C LEU A 167 -5.30 19.67 6.05
N LEU A 168 -4.09 20.18 6.29
CA LEU A 168 -3.03 19.45 6.97
C LEU A 168 -3.60 18.96 8.30
N ARG A 169 -3.83 17.65 8.41
CA ARG A 169 -4.19 17.02 9.67
C ARG A 169 -2.93 16.97 10.53
N ARG A 170 -2.68 18.04 11.28
CA ARG A 170 -1.67 18.02 12.35
C ARG A 170 -2.17 17.13 13.48
N PHE A 171 -1.51 15.99 13.68
CA PHE A 171 -1.60 15.26 14.95
C PHE A 171 -0.98 16.13 16.04
N SER A 172 -1.74 16.37 17.12
CA SER A 172 -1.20 17.00 18.33
C SER A 172 -0.37 15.95 19.06
N ALA A 173 0.96 16.13 19.08
CA ALA A 173 1.81 15.41 20.01
C ALA A 173 1.33 15.70 21.44
N ILE A 174 0.81 14.69 22.13
CA ILE A 174 0.62 14.76 23.57
C ILE A 174 2.01 14.73 24.19
N ALA A 175 2.57 15.90 24.50
CA ALA A 175 3.72 15.99 25.38
C ALA A 175 3.26 15.64 26.80
N SER A 176 3.26 14.35 27.13
CA SER A 176 3.21 13.88 28.50
C SER A 176 4.61 14.02 29.11
N ALA A 177 4.80 15.05 29.91
CA ALA A 177 5.86 15.09 30.90
C ALA A 177 5.32 15.67 32.20
N MET A 178 4.83 14.77 33.05
CA MET A 178 4.72 15.02 34.48
C MET A 178 6.09 15.44 35.06
N ARG A 179 6.10 16.42 35.97
CA ARG A 179 6.94 16.32 37.17
C ARG A 179 6.38 17.15 38.33
N ASN A 180 6.23 16.43 39.44
CA ASN A 180 5.79 16.83 40.77
C ASN A 180 6.64 17.99 41.36
N GLU A 181 6.00 18.94 42.06
CA GLU A 181 5.99 19.08 43.53
C GLU A 181 5.01 20.18 43.96
#